data_AF-A0AAE3RAG9-F1
#
_entry.id   AF-A0AAE3RAG9-F1
#
_cell.length_a   1.000
_cell.length_b   1.000
_cell.length_c   1.000
_cell.angle_alpha   90.00
_cell.angle_beta   90.00
_cell.angle_gamma   90.00
#
_symmetry.space_group_name_H-M   'P 1'
#
loop_
_entity.id
_entity.type
_entity.pdbx_description
1 polymer ?
#
loop_
_entity_poly.entity_id
_entity_poly.type
_entity_poly.pdbx_seq_one_letter_code
_entity_poly.pdbx_strand_id
1 'polypeptide(L)'
;MQHFFTRFSLEYTQKVILLLLCIIVGVKVEAQNLVTNGNFSSGNTGFTSEYTYVAPLNNTTLYPEGLYTLTSNPVSIHNLFCSAASISSASGSTVPPSGGTMLVGNGYDGSSKKLWAQTVSLTPNTNYTFTFYAVALTDYTTLSFGLYGNCTRLGQDIKATTTCGWKKYTMTFNSGVLTSLELSIRNISLVTSGNDIGIDDISLVKDNPATNYATISDDFIWQGYTTDWTKADNWGSCTVPTCSDDVVIPAGLTNYPILASNATGAVRSMTIQSGAKVTLNSGSELQVCGDLLNSGTLTTNSTATITMMGTT
;
A
#
# COMPACT_ATOMS: atom_id res chain seq x y z
N MET A 1 -27.05 69.09 57.83
CA MET A 1 -27.07 68.56 56.46
C MET A 1 -26.03 67.44 56.41
N GLN A 2 -26.45 66.21 56.68
CA GLN A 2 -26.84 65.22 55.65
C GLN A 2 -25.60 64.69 54.93
N HIS A 3 -25.15 63.49 55.27
CA HIS A 3 -25.62 62.17 54.77
C HIS A 3 -25.05 61.85 53.38
N PHE A 4 -24.56 60.61 53.24
CA PHE A 4 -24.02 59.94 52.04
C PHE A 4 -22.61 60.42 51.64
N PHE A 5 -21.52 59.64 51.71
CA PHE A 5 -21.33 58.27 51.27
C PHE A 5 -20.21 57.57 52.07
N THR A 6 -20.60 56.83 53.11
CA THR A 6 -19.89 55.59 53.48
C THR A 6 -20.51 54.44 52.68
N ARG A 7 -19.67 53.57 52.10
CA ARG A 7 -20.01 52.34 51.33
C ARG A 7 -20.25 52.54 49.83
N PHE A 8 -19.19 52.70 49.04
CA PHE A 8 -19.16 52.28 47.63
C PHE A 8 -17.71 52.11 47.16
N SER A 9 -17.03 51.06 47.62
CA SER A 9 -15.86 50.49 46.89
C SER A 9 -15.37 49.15 47.45
N LEU A 10 -15.91 48.64 48.56
CA LEU A 10 -15.54 47.34 49.14
C LEU A 10 -16.60 46.23 48.97
N GLU A 11 -17.49 46.37 47.98
CA GLU A 11 -18.38 45.28 47.50
C GLU A 11 -18.24 45.08 45.98
N TYR A 12 -17.01 45.19 45.46
CA TYR A 12 -16.59 44.46 44.24
C TYR A 12 -15.53 43.41 44.62
N THR A 13 -15.92 42.64 45.63
CA THR A 13 -15.52 41.28 45.93
C THR A 13 -15.46 40.43 44.66
N GLN A 14 -14.42 39.60 44.51
CA GLN A 14 -14.53 38.26 43.90
C GLN A 14 -15.03 38.12 42.44
N LYS A 15 -14.79 39.11 41.56
CA LYS A 15 -15.07 38.95 40.10
C LYS A 15 -13.95 39.44 39.16
N VAL A 16 -12.70 39.49 39.64
CA VAL A 16 -11.53 39.81 38.79
C VAL A 16 -10.46 38.68 38.83
N ILE A 17 -10.79 37.53 39.42
CA ILE A 17 -9.97 36.31 39.38
C ILE A 17 -10.83 35.15 38.83
N LEU A 18 -11.44 35.33 37.66
CA LEU A 18 -11.93 34.22 36.82
C LEU A 18 -12.39 34.71 35.44
N LEU A 19 -11.49 35.30 34.64
CA LEU A 19 -11.72 35.37 33.19
C LEU A 19 -10.42 35.42 32.38
N LEU A 20 -9.40 34.67 32.82
CA LEU A 20 -8.61 33.91 31.83
C LEU A 20 -9.48 32.71 31.46
N LEU A 21 -10.55 32.98 30.72
CA LEU A 21 -11.20 31.96 29.93
C LEU A 21 -10.10 31.54 28.96
N CYS A 22 -9.51 30.39 29.26
CA CYS A 22 -8.68 29.65 28.36
C CYS A 22 -9.48 29.55 27.06
N ILE A 23 -9.16 30.41 26.08
CA ILE A 23 -9.50 30.11 24.70
C ILE A 23 -8.55 28.95 24.36
N ILE A 24 -8.89 27.76 24.86
CA ILE A 24 -8.56 26.53 24.15
C ILE A 24 -9.42 26.68 22.90
N VAL A 25 -8.91 27.43 21.92
CA VAL A 25 -9.22 27.10 20.54
C VAL A 25 -8.80 25.65 20.51
N GLY A 26 -9.76 24.74 20.38
CA GLY A 26 -9.43 23.37 20.03
C GLY A 26 -8.71 23.48 18.70
N VAL A 27 -7.39 23.67 18.73
CA VAL A 27 -6.54 23.49 17.57
C VAL A 27 -6.75 22.02 17.30
N LYS A 28 -7.60 21.75 16.30
CA LYS A 28 -7.69 20.43 15.73
C LYS A 28 -6.28 20.16 15.23
N VAL A 29 -5.51 19.40 16.01
CA VAL A 29 -4.22 18.91 15.58
C VAL A 29 -4.56 17.92 14.48
N GLU A 30 -4.60 18.40 13.24
CA GLU A 30 -4.62 17.55 12.06
C GLU A 30 -3.42 16.62 12.21
N ALA A 31 -3.64 15.31 12.05
CA ALA A 31 -2.56 14.36 12.13
C ALA A 31 -1.49 14.74 11.09
N GLN A 32 -0.25 14.87 11.54
CA GLN A 32 0.86 15.24 10.66
C GLN A 32 1.00 14.20 9.56
N ASN A 33 0.92 14.62 8.30
CA ASN A 33 1.27 13.77 7.16
C ASN A 33 2.78 13.49 7.20
N LEU A 34 3.13 12.22 7.30
CA LEU A 34 4.52 11.76 7.31
C LEU A 34 5.10 11.62 5.89
N VAL A 35 4.24 11.60 4.87
CA VAL A 35 4.67 11.66 3.47
C VAL A 35 4.98 13.10 3.11
N THR A 36 6.20 13.35 2.64
CA THR A 36 6.61 14.63 2.07
C THR A 36 6.34 14.67 0.56
N ASN A 37 5.98 15.84 0.03
CA ASN A 37 5.70 16.05 -1.39
C ASN A 37 4.71 15.04 -2.01
N GLY A 38 3.74 14.55 -1.23
CA GLY A 38 2.76 13.58 -1.70
C GLY A 38 1.79 14.12 -2.77
N ASN A 39 1.73 15.44 -2.92
CA ASN A 39 0.98 16.15 -3.96
C ASN A 39 1.85 16.65 -5.13
N PHE A 40 3.13 16.28 -5.14
CA PHE A 40 4.11 16.62 -6.18
C PHE A 40 4.32 18.11 -6.49
N SER A 41 3.85 19.01 -5.63
CA SER A 41 4.00 20.47 -5.79
C SER A 41 5.46 20.96 -5.69
N SER A 42 6.34 20.17 -5.08
CA SER A 42 7.80 20.42 -5.03
C SER A 42 8.56 19.75 -6.19
N GLY A 43 7.86 19.36 -7.25
CA GLY A 43 8.43 18.73 -8.43
C GLY A 43 8.96 17.32 -8.15
N ASN A 44 9.96 16.88 -8.93
CA ASN A 44 10.51 15.53 -8.87
C ASN A 44 11.49 15.36 -7.71
N THR A 45 11.00 15.54 -6.48
CA THR A 45 11.79 15.50 -5.24
C THR A 45 11.03 14.78 -4.13
N GLY A 46 11.74 14.28 -3.11
CA GLY A 46 11.12 13.66 -1.93
C GLY A 46 10.63 12.23 -2.12
N PHE A 47 10.74 11.64 -3.31
CA PHE A 47 10.40 10.24 -3.57
C PHE A 47 11.41 9.61 -4.53
N THR A 48 11.35 8.28 -4.65
CA THR A 48 12.13 7.50 -5.61
C THR A 48 11.23 6.70 -6.55
N SER A 49 11.75 6.32 -7.71
CA SER A 49 11.06 5.49 -8.69
C SER A 49 12.05 4.54 -9.37
N GLU A 50 11.59 3.35 -9.74
CA GLU A 50 12.30 2.41 -10.63
C GLU A 50 11.93 2.62 -12.11
N TYR A 51 11.00 3.53 -12.37
CA TYR A 51 10.68 4.06 -13.69
C TYR A 51 11.71 5.14 -14.05
N THR A 52 11.92 5.38 -15.34
CA THR A 52 12.85 6.42 -15.79
C THR A 52 12.10 7.75 -15.87
N TYR A 53 12.60 8.77 -15.18
CA TYR A 53 12.04 10.11 -15.25
C TYR A 53 12.30 10.74 -16.62
N VAL A 54 11.28 11.37 -17.18
CA VAL A 54 11.43 12.26 -18.34
C VAL A 54 10.71 13.59 -18.08
N ALA A 55 11.31 14.71 -18.51
CA ALA A 55 10.64 16.00 -18.42
C ALA A 55 9.43 16.06 -19.39
N PRO A 56 8.32 16.71 -19.02
CA PRO A 56 7.15 16.83 -19.89
C PRO A 56 7.46 17.78 -21.06
N LEU A 57 7.47 17.27 -22.30
CA LEU A 57 7.81 18.06 -23.50
C LEU A 57 6.64 18.23 -24.45
N ASN A 58 5.98 17.13 -24.81
CA ASN A 58 4.91 17.06 -25.79
C ASN A 58 4.07 15.78 -25.61
N ASN A 59 3.02 15.62 -26.41
CA ASN A 59 2.08 14.51 -26.31
C ASN A 59 2.63 13.13 -26.74
N THR A 60 3.95 13.01 -26.97
CA THR A 60 4.62 11.72 -27.16
C THR A 60 5.63 11.37 -26.07
N THR A 61 5.74 12.21 -25.03
CA THR A 61 6.74 12.10 -23.95
C THR A 61 6.72 10.75 -23.23
N LEU A 62 5.54 10.21 -22.91
CA LEU A 62 5.40 8.94 -22.18
C LEU A 62 4.99 7.75 -23.07
N TYR A 63 5.28 7.77 -24.38
CA TYR A 63 5.01 6.59 -25.22
C TYR A 63 5.82 5.34 -24.83
N PRO A 64 7.13 5.46 -24.51
CA PRO A 64 7.88 4.30 -24.04
C PRO A 64 7.41 3.81 -22.66
N GLU A 65 7.28 2.50 -22.52
CA GLU A 65 6.94 1.80 -21.28
C GLU A 65 7.99 2.06 -20.17
N GLY A 66 7.54 2.08 -18.92
CA GLY A 66 8.42 2.26 -17.75
C GLY A 66 8.99 3.67 -17.59
N LEU A 67 8.40 4.66 -18.24
CA LEU A 67 8.68 6.07 -18.04
C LEU A 67 7.69 6.71 -17.07
N TYR A 68 8.13 7.71 -16.33
CA TYR A 68 7.23 8.57 -15.56
C TYR A 68 7.57 10.04 -15.71
N THR A 69 6.57 10.89 -15.49
CA THR A 69 6.73 12.34 -15.43
C THR A 69 5.78 12.96 -14.42
N LEU A 70 5.91 14.26 -14.24
CA LEU A 70 5.01 15.06 -13.41
C LEU A 70 4.28 16.05 -14.34
N THR A 71 2.94 16.00 -14.38
CA THR A 71 2.12 16.93 -15.18
C THR A 71 0.79 17.24 -14.52
N SER A 72 0.20 18.40 -14.82
CA SER A 72 -1.20 18.71 -14.45
C SER A 72 -2.21 18.24 -15.50
N ASN A 73 -1.75 17.84 -16.69
CA ASN A 73 -2.63 17.44 -17.79
C ASN A 73 -2.06 16.23 -18.55
N PRO A 74 -2.50 15.00 -18.27
CA PRO A 74 -1.91 13.79 -18.86
C PRO A 74 -1.95 13.75 -20.40
N VAL A 75 -3.01 14.24 -21.04
CA VAL A 75 -3.07 14.30 -22.53
C VAL A 75 -1.94 15.14 -23.16
N SER A 76 -1.32 16.04 -22.39
CA SER A 76 -0.18 16.85 -22.86
C SER A 76 1.11 16.04 -22.99
N ILE A 77 1.22 14.88 -22.36
CA ILE A 77 2.41 14.02 -22.37
C ILE A 77 2.21 12.69 -23.10
N HIS A 78 0.96 12.34 -23.40
CA HIS A 78 0.58 11.16 -24.17
C HIS A 78 -0.81 11.38 -24.78
N ASN A 79 -0.93 11.32 -26.11
CA ASN A 79 -2.17 11.69 -26.81
C ASN A 79 -3.38 10.76 -26.55
N LEU A 80 -3.15 9.53 -26.07
CA LEU A 80 -4.23 8.59 -25.67
C LEU A 80 -4.67 8.78 -24.21
N PHE A 81 -4.00 9.63 -23.43
CA PHE A 81 -4.36 9.81 -22.04
C PHE A 81 -5.54 10.77 -21.86
N CYS A 82 -6.26 10.59 -20.76
CA CYS A 82 -7.31 11.50 -20.34
C CYS A 82 -6.78 12.94 -20.22
N SER A 83 -7.59 13.91 -20.63
CA SER A 83 -7.34 15.32 -20.34
C SER A 83 -7.63 15.64 -18.87
N ALA A 84 -7.01 16.68 -18.33
CA ALA A 84 -7.34 17.19 -17.00
C ALA A 84 -8.85 17.51 -16.85
N ALA A 85 -9.45 18.08 -17.90
CA ALA A 85 -10.88 18.39 -17.93
C ALA A 85 -11.74 17.12 -17.84
N SER A 86 -11.45 16.10 -18.66
CA SER A 86 -12.21 14.85 -18.64
C SER A 86 -12.08 14.12 -17.30
N ILE A 87 -10.88 14.15 -16.70
CA ILE A 87 -10.65 13.57 -15.38
C ILE A 87 -11.51 14.24 -14.30
N SER A 88 -11.59 15.57 -14.33
CA SER A 88 -12.39 16.33 -13.35
C SER A 88 -13.90 16.09 -13.47
N SER A 89 -14.38 15.76 -14.67
CA SER A 89 -15.81 15.59 -14.99
C SER A 89 -16.33 14.15 -14.90
N ALA A 90 -15.46 13.16 -14.65
CA ALA A 90 -15.85 11.76 -14.65
C ALA A 90 -16.74 11.36 -13.46
N SER A 91 -17.70 10.47 -13.72
CA SER A 91 -18.56 9.85 -12.70
C SER A 91 -17.71 9.14 -11.64
N GLY A 92 -17.91 9.49 -10.36
CA GLY A 92 -17.12 8.97 -9.23
C GLY A 92 -15.98 9.86 -8.74
N SER A 93 -15.80 11.06 -9.33
CA SER A 93 -14.84 12.05 -8.82
C SER A 93 -15.17 12.46 -7.37
N THR A 94 -14.24 12.27 -6.44
CA THR A 94 -14.30 12.90 -5.10
C THR A 94 -13.10 13.81 -4.79
N VAL A 95 -12.49 14.27 -5.90
CA VAL A 95 -11.46 15.29 -6.14
C VAL A 95 -10.06 15.03 -5.56
N PRO A 96 -9.02 15.02 -6.41
CA PRO A 96 -7.72 15.60 -6.10
C PRO A 96 -7.61 16.99 -6.75
N PRO A 97 -7.62 18.06 -5.94
CA PRO A 97 -7.34 19.40 -6.42
C PRO A 97 -6.50 20.18 -5.39
N SER A 98 -5.34 19.70 -4.94
CA SER A 98 -4.43 20.61 -4.22
C SER A 98 -3.80 21.68 -5.14
N GLY A 99 -4.15 21.67 -6.44
CA GLY A 99 -3.95 22.76 -7.39
C GLY A 99 -2.69 22.62 -8.26
N GLY A 100 -2.18 21.40 -8.44
CA GLY A 100 -0.86 21.19 -9.02
C GLY A 100 -0.70 19.98 -9.94
N THR A 101 0.48 19.40 -9.82
CA THR A 101 1.05 18.40 -10.71
C THR A 101 0.80 17.00 -10.13
N MET A 102 0.49 16.00 -10.96
CA MET A 102 0.38 14.60 -10.55
C MET A 102 1.55 13.80 -11.08
N LEU A 103 1.85 12.65 -10.45
CA LEU A 103 2.80 11.68 -11.00
C LEU A 103 2.07 10.79 -12.00
N VAL A 104 2.56 10.76 -13.24
CA VAL A 104 2.03 9.94 -14.33
C VAL A 104 3.08 8.92 -14.76
N GLY A 105 2.71 7.64 -14.83
CA GLY A 105 3.57 6.56 -15.31
C GLY A 105 2.93 5.78 -16.45
N ASN A 106 3.74 5.46 -17.46
CA ASN A 106 3.41 4.46 -18.48
C ASN A 106 3.90 3.08 -18.01
N GLY A 107 2.97 2.14 -17.82
CA GLY A 107 3.18 0.95 -16.99
C GLY A 107 4.24 -0.02 -17.53
N TYR A 108 5.30 -0.28 -16.76
CA TYR A 108 6.37 -1.17 -17.22
C TYR A 108 5.92 -2.63 -17.44
N ASP A 109 6.28 -3.24 -18.57
CA ASP A 109 5.82 -4.57 -19.00
C ASP A 109 6.82 -5.71 -18.74
N GLY A 110 8.07 -5.40 -18.36
CA GLY A 110 9.11 -6.41 -18.17
C GLY A 110 9.12 -7.09 -16.79
N SER A 111 8.69 -6.39 -15.74
CA SER A 111 8.68 -6.88 -14.35
C SER A 111 7.82 -6.01 -13.44
N SER A 112 7.64 -6.44 -12.18
CA SER A 112 7.17 -5.52 -11.13
C SER A 112 8.18 -4.39 -10.93
N LYS A 113 7.69 -3.14 -10.83
CA LYS A 113 8.51 -1.95 -10.61
C LYS A 113 7.80 -0.91 -9.75
N LYS A 114 8.55 -0.23 -8.87
CA LYS A 114 8.10 0.91 -8.05
C LYS A 114 7.89 2.13 -8.94
N LEU A 115 6.64 2.59 -9.06
CA LEU A 115 6.35 3.88 -9.68
C LEU A 115 6.67 5.02 -8.70
N TRP A 116 6.33 4.83 -7.43
CA TRP A 116 6.59 5.76 -6.34
C TRP A 116 7.02 5.00 -5.10
N ALA A 117 8.00 5.55 -4.37
CA ALA A 117 8.39 5.06 -3.06
C ALA A 117 8.93 6.19 -2.17
N GLN A 118 8.69 6.10 -0.86
CA GLN A 118 9.29 6.98 0.14
C GLN A 118 9.50 6.21 1.45
N THR A 119 10.66 6.39 2.06
CA THR A 119 10.92 5.89 3.43
C THR A 119 10.44 6.91 4.45
N VAL A 120 9.60 6.46 5.38
CA VAL A 120 9.02 7.29 6.44
C VAL A 120 9.48 6.80 7.81
N SER A 121 9.64 7.71 8.76
CA SER A 121 9.89 7.36 10.16
C SER A 121 8.58 7.01 10.87
N LEU A 122 8.57 5.89 11.59
CA LEU A 122 7.42 5.39 12.33
C LEU A 122 7.70 5.41 13.84
N THR A 123 6.67 5.68 14.62
CA THR A 123 6.59 5.27 16.02
C THR A 123 6.21 3.79 16.08
N PRO A 124 6.95 2.94 16.81
CA PRO A 124 6.57 1.55 17.04
C PRO A 124 5.18 1.39 17.68
N ASN A 125 4.56 0.25 17.44
CA ASN A 125 3.25 -0.19 17.96
C ASN A 125 2.14 0.84 17.71
N THR A 126 2.25 1.58 16.61
CA THR A 126 1.34 2.68 16.27
C THR A 126 0.59 2.33 14.99
N ASN A 127 -0.68 2.68 14.95
CA ASN A 127 -1.50 2.49 13.76
C ASN A 127 -1.36 3.69 12.82
N TYR A 128 -1.36 3.40 11.53
CA TYR A 128 -1.26 4.39 10.47
C TYR A 128 -2.33 4.17 9.42
N THR A 129 -2.85 5.27 8.90
CA THR A 129 -3.66 5.30 7.69
C THR A 129 -2.83 5.86 6.54
N PHE A 130 -2.61 5.03 5.52
CA PHE A 130 -2.03 5.42 4.23
C PHE A 130 -3.14 5.66 3.21
N THR A 131 -3.12 6.81 2.53
CA THR A 131 -4.06 7.13 1.45
C THR A 131 -3.37 7.76 0.26
N PHE A 132 -3.94 7.55 -0.93
CA PHE A 132 -3.57 8.25 -2.14
C PHE A 132 -4.74 8.21 -3.13
N TYR A 133 -4.70 9.06 -4.14
CA TYR A 133 -5.61 9.01 -5.28
C TYR A 133 -4.91 8.37 -6.47
N ALA A 134 -5.64 7.56 -7.23
CA ALA A 134 -5.18 7.05 -8.50
C ALA A 134 -6.25 7.14 -9.59
N VAL A 135 -5.81 7.24 -10.84
CA VAL A 135 -6.64 7.28 -12.05
C VAL A 135 -6.03 6.38 -13.12
N ALA A 136 -6.85 5.55 -13.76
CA ALA A 136 -6.49 4.87 -15.00
C ALA A 136 -6.63 5.86 -16.17
N LEU A 137 -5.57 6.04 -16.96
CA LEU A 137 -5.43 7.17 -17.87
C LEU A 137 -5.90 6.94 -19.30
N THR A 138 -6.28 5.73 -19.68
CA THR A 138 -6.79 5.40 -21.02
C THR A 138 -8.30 5.20 -20.99
N ASP A 139 -8.94 5.04 -22.15
CA ASP A 139 -10.39 4.83 -22.30
C ASP A 139 -10.86 3.41 -21.91
N TYR A 140 -9.97 2.44 -21.90
CA TYR A 140 -10.09 1.13 -21.24
C TYR A 140 -9.04 0.97 -20.14
N THR A 141 -9.08 -0.09 -19.32
CA THR A 141 -8.05 -0.28 -18.28
C THR A 141 -7.80 -1.75 -17.95
N THR A 142 -6.51 -2.07 -17.76
CA THR A 142 -6.01 -3.29 -17.12
C THR A 142 -5.15 -2.94 -15.91
N LEU A 143 -5.39 -1.76 -15.34
CA LEU A 143 -4.59 -1.20 -14.26
C LEU A 143 -4.58 -2.17 -13.08
N SER A 144 -3.38 -2.60 -12.70
CA SER A 144 -3.16 -3.47 -11.57
C SER A 144 -1.87 -3.05 -10.90
N PHE A 145 -1.99 -2.44 -9.73
CA PHE A 145 -0.88 -2.00 -8.88
C PHE A 145 -0.99 -2.63 -7.50
N GLY A 146 0.11 -2.73 -6.76
CA GLY A 146 0.14 -3.16 -5.37
C GLY A 146 0.75 -2.08 -4.49
N LEU A 147 0.28 -1.97 -3.25
CA LEU A 147 1.00 -1.24 -2.21
C LEU A 147 1.95 -2.19 -1.49
N TYR A 148 3.12 -1.68 -1.12
CA TYR A 148 4.13 -2.45 -0.41
C TYR A 148 4.68 -1.63 0.76
N GLY A 149 4.92 -2.33 1.87
CA GLY A 149 5.75 -1.89 2.98
C GLY A 149 7.05 -2.69 2.95
N ASN A 150 8.18 -2.03 2.71
CA ASN A 150 9.42 -2.66 2.28
C ASN A 150 9.16 -3.57 1.07
N CYS A 151 9.33 -4.87 1.22
CA CYS A 151 9.08 -5.88 0.19
C CYS A 151 7.70 -6.55 0.33
N THR A 152 7.01 -6.37 1.46
CA THR A 152 5.78 -7.07 1.78
C THR A 152 4.61 -6.35 1.14
N ARG A 153 3.83 -7.10 0.37
CA ARG A 153 2.62 -6.61 -0.27
C ARG A 153 1.54 -6.37 0.78
N LEU A 154 0.90 -5.20 0.69
CA LEU A 154 -0.07 -4.76 1.68
C LEU A 154 -1.45 -4.61 1.06
N GLY A 155 -2.47 -5.01 1.83
CA GLY A 155 -3.88 -4.87 1.47
C GLY A 155 -4.23 -5.49 0.11
N GLN A 156 -5.26 -4.93 -0.51
CA GLN A 156 -5.79 -5.39 -1.80
C GLN A 156 -5.12 -4.68 -2.97
N ASP A 157 -5.05 -5.39 -4.09
CA ASP A 157 -4.62 -4.86 -5.37
C ASP A 157 -5.40 -3.60 -5.76
N ILE A 158 -4.66 -2.61 -6.24
CA ILE A 158 -5.18 -1.40 -6.87
C ILE A 158 -5.63 -1.78 -8.27
N LYS A 159 -6.93 -2.04 -8.42
CA LYS A 159 -7.57 -2.29 -9.71
C LYS A 159 -8.54 -1.16 -10.03
N ALA A 160 -8.45 -0.65 -11.26
CA ALA A 160 -9.41 0.33 -11.76
C ALA A 160 -10.61 -0.39 -12.38
N THR A 161 -11.82 0.02 -11.99
CA THR A 161 -13.09 -0.42 -12.60
C THR A 161 -13.71 0.67 -13.46
N THR A 162 -13.11 1.85 -13.45
CA THR A 162 -13.52 3.06 -14.18
C THR A 162 -12.28 3.72 -14.74
N THR A 163 -12.40 4.35 -15.90
CA THR A 163 -11.34 5.09 -16.58
C THR A 163 -11.53 6.60 -16.42
N CYS A 164 -10.45 7.35 -16.53
CA CYS A 164 -10.45 8.81 -16.43
C CYS A 164 -11.17 9.36 -15.18
N GLY A 165 -11.23 8.61 -14.08
CA GLY A 165 -11.89 9.03 -12.85
C GLY A 165 -11.01 8.73 -11.65
N TRP A 166 -10.80 9.74 -10.81
CA TRP A 166 -10.03 9.58 -9.59
C TRP A 166 -10.73 8.67 -8.60
N LYS A 167 -9.96 7.76 -8.02
CA LYS A 167 -10.39 6.91 -6.91
C LYS A 167 -9.41 7.03 -5.76
N LYS A 168 -9.93 7.27 -4.56
CA LYS A 168 -9.14 7.24 -3.34
C LYS A 168 -8.92 5.79 -2.89
N TYR A 169 -7.67 5.44 -2.64
CA TYR A 169 -7.27 4.19 -2.03
C TYR A 169 -6.87 4.46 -0.58
N THR A 170 -7.30 3.59 0.32
CA THR A 170 -7.04 3.70 1.75
C THR A 170 -6.56 2.35 2.27
N MET A 171 -5.52 2.38 3.08
CA MET A 171 -5.02 1.23 3.78
C MET A 171 -4.63 1.62 5.18
N THR A 172 -4.81 0.69 6.10
CA THR A 172 -4.44 0.87 7.48
C THR A 172 -3.55 -0.27 7.95
N PHE A 173 -2.49 0.06 8.70
CA PHE A 173 -1.54 -0.93 9.21
C PHE A 173 -0.99 -0.53 10.59
N ASN A 174 -0.55 -1.51 11.37
CA ASN A 174 0.21 -1.29 12.60
C ASN A 174 1.71 -1.42 12.30
N SER A 175 2.52 -0.49 12.82
CA SER A 175 3.97 -0.49 12.62
C SER A 175 4.70 -1.66 13.30
N GLY A 176 4.05 -2.39 14.22
CA GLY A 176 4.72 -3.42 15.01
C GLY A 176 5.95 -2.84 15.71
N VAL A 177 7.10 -3.51 15.63
CA VAL A 177 8.35 -3.01 16.19
C VAL A 177 9.10 -2.02 15.29
N LEU A 178 8.60 -1.76 14.07
CA LEU A 178 9.31 -0.95 13.08
C LEU A 178 9.40 0.53 13.50
N THR A 179 10.58 1.11 13.32
CA THR A 179 10.86 2.54 13.48
C THR A 179 10.94 3.29 12.14
N SER A 180 10.97 2.58 11.02
CA SER A 180 10.94 3.12 9.67
C SER A 180 10.31 2.12 8.70
N LEU A 181 9.73 2.61 7.61
CA LEU A 181 9.13 1.77 6.57
C LEU A 181 9.30 2.45 5.21
N GLU A 182 9.75 1.71 4.19
CA GLU A 182 9.61 2.14 2.80
C GLU A 182 8.19 1.82 2.34
N LEU A 183 7.39 2.84 2.05
CA LEU A 183 6.10 2.65 1.38
C LEU A 183 6.29 2.80 -0.11
N SER A 184 5.72 1.90 -0.91
CA SER A 184 5.82 1.98 -2.38
C SER A 184 4.56 1.51 -3.11
N ILE A 185 4.27 2.17 -4.23
CA ILE A 185 3.20 1.83 -5.17
C ILE A 185 3.87 1.20 -6.40
N ARG A 186 3.57 -0.07 -6.67
CA ARG A 186 4.27 -0.87 -7.71
C ARG A 186 3.32 -1.37 -8.76
N ASN A 187 3.75 -1.33 -10.02
CA ASN A 187 3.08 -2.11 -11.05
C ASN A 187 3.32 -3.60 -10.77
N ILE A 188 2.27 -4.40 -10.91
CA ILE A 188 2.26 -5.86 -10.66
C ILE A 188 1.74 -6.65 -11.87
N SER A 189 1.33 -5.96 -12.93
CA SER A 189 0.84 -6.54 -14.18
C SER A 189 1.80 -6.24 -15.30
N LEU A 190 2.05 -7.25 -16.13
CA LEU A 190 2.91 -7.14 -17.31
C LEU A 190 2.10 -6.86 -18.59
N VAL A 191 0.80 -6.58 -18.46
CA VAL A 191 -0.06 -6.23 -19.59
C VAL A 191 0.32 -4.82 -20.06
N THR A 192 0.68 -4.69 -21.33
CA THR A 192 1.23 -3.49 -21.99
C THR A 192 0.19 -2.45 -22.41
N SER A 193 -1.10 -2.66 -22.13
CA SER A 193 -2.16 -1.81 -22.70
C SER A 193 -3.22 -1.52 -21.67
N GLY A 194 -3.43 -0.24 -21.38
CA GLY A 194 -4.38 0.24 -20.38
C GLY A 194 -3.89 0.11 -18.93
N ASN A 195 -2.57 -0.04 -18.75
CA ASN A 195 -1.88 -0.13 -17.46
C ASN A 195 -1.35 1.24 -16.97
N ASP A 196 -1.60 2.32 -17.72
CA ASP A 196 -1.17 3.68 -17.41
C ASP A 196 -1.91 4.29 -16.22
N ILE A 197 -1.16 4.96 -15.35
CA ILE A 197 -1.67 5.48 -14.08
C ILE A 197 -1.25 6.92 -13.83
N GLY A 198 -2.18 7.71 -13.29
CA GLY A 198 -1.88 8.94 -12.56
C GLY A 198 -2.08 8.70 -11.07
N ILE A 199 -1.18 9.20 -10.22
CA ILE A 199 -1.32 9.19 -8.75
C ILE A 199 -1.10 10.58 -8.17
N ASP A 200 -1.83 10.90 -7.10
CA ASP A 200 -1.75 12.20 -6.41
C ASP A 200 -2.18 12.14 -4.93
N ASP A 201 -1.91 13.21 -4.18
CA ASP A 201 -2.30 13.45 -2.79
C ASP A 201 -1.99 12.25 -1.85
N ILE A 202 -0.74 11.76 -1.92
CA ILE A 202 -0.24 10.66 -1.08
C ILE A 202 -0.05 11.14 0.36
N SER A 203 -0.57 10.37 1.32
CA SER A 203 -0.55 10.71 2.73
C SER A 203 -0.38 9.49 3.62
N LEU A 204 0.35 9.67 4.72
CA LEU A 204 0.44 8.72 5.83
C LEU A 204 0.24 9.48 7.15
N VAL A 205 -0.78 9.13 7.91
CA VAL A 205 -1.10 9.76 9.18
C VAL A 205 -1.20 8.74 10.31
N LYS A 206 -0.85 9.15 11.53
CA LYS A 206 -1.05 8.33 12.74
C LYS A 206 -2.54 8.31 13.12
N ASP A 207 -3.06 7.12 13.43
CA ASP A 207 -4.44 6.93 13.91
C ASP A 207 -4.50 6.88 15.45
N ASN A 208 -5.66 7.23 16.03
CA ASN A 208 -5.89 7.13 17.48
C ASN A 208 -7.37 6.79 17.82
N PRO A 209 -7.68 5.71 18.59
CA PRO A 209 -7.32 4.31 18.43
C PRO A 209 -8.33 3.49 17.58
N ALA A 210 -7.98 2.20 17.39
CA ALA A 210 -8.20 1.29 16.26
C ALA A 210 -9.52 0.52 16.13
N THR A 211 -9.90 0.22 14.89
CA THR A 211 -10.45 -1.09 14.48
C THR A 211 -9.31 -2.01 14.00
N ASN A 212 -9.54 -3.33 13.87
CA ASN A 212 -8.52 -4.33 13.49
C ASN A 212 -7.65 -3.93 12.28
N TYR A 213 -6.34 -3.81 12.48
CA TYR A 213 -5.36 -3.40 11.47
C TYR A 213 -4.47 -4.56 11.02
N ALA A 214 -4.01 -4.54 9.76
CA ALA A 214 -2.99 -5.45 9.28
C ALA A 214 -1.65 -5.16 9.99
N THR A 215 -1.01 -6.19 10.55
CA THR A 215 0.34 -6.10 11.09
C THR A 215 1.36 -6.33 9.98
N ILE A 216 2.38 -5.48 9.88
CA ILE A 216 3.56 -5.77 9.07
C ILE A 216 4.40 -6.76 9.88
N SER A 217 4.46 -8.01 9.44
CA SER A 217 5.28 -9.06 10.05
C SER A 217 6.19 -9.67 9.00
N ASP A 218 7.36 -10.14 9.43
CA ASP A 218 8.28 -10.95 8.61
C ASP A 218 7.89 -12.45 8.65
N ASP A 219 6.76 -12.79 9.27
CA ASP A 219 6.26 -14.16 9.34
C ASP A 219 5.86 -14.67 7.94
N PHE A 220 6.27 -15.90 7.61
CA PHE A 220 5.89 -16.55 6.35
C PHE A 220 4.46 -17.11 6.43
N ILE A 221 3.48 -16.21 6.30
CA ILE A 221 2.06 -16.56 6.27
C ILE A 221 1.57 -16.43 4.82
N TRP A 222 0.99 -17.51 4.28
CA TRP A 222 0.47 -17.49 2.93
C TRP A 222 -0.69 -16.48 2.78
N GLN A 223 -0.57 -15.55 1.85
CA GLN A 223 -1.50 -14.43 1.59
C GLN A 223 -2.51 -14.75 0.46
N GLY A 224 -2.17 -15.68 -0.45
CA GLY A 224 -3.07 -16.11 -1.52
C GLY A 224 -3.38 -15.05 -2.58
N TYR A 225 -2.43 -14.16 -2.91
CA TYR A 225 -2.58 -13.24 -4.04
C TYR A 225 -2.67 -13.99 -5.37
N THR A 226 -1.87 -15.05 -5.53
CA THR A 226 -1.99 -16.05 -6.59
C THR A 226 -1.83 -17.45 -5.98
N THR A 227 -1.83 -18.49 -6.81
CA THR A 227 -1.53 -19.87 -6.38
C THR A 227 -0.04 -20.21 -6.48
N ASP A 228 0.78 -19.33 -7.04
CA ASP A 228 2.18 -19.64 -7.38
C ASP A 228 3.09 -19.62 -6.14
N TRP A 229 3.56 -20.82 -5.73
CA TRP A 229 4.48 -21.00 -4.60
C TRP A 229 5.73 -20.12 -4.69
N THR A 230 6.20 -19.85 -5.91
CA THR A 230 7.48 -19.17 -6.15
C THR A 230 7.40 -17.65 -6.08
N LYS A 231 6.21 -17.09 -5.84
CA LYS A 231 6.04 -15.64 -5.66
C LYS A 231 6.15 -15.28 -4.19
N ALA A 232 7.20 -14.54 -3.84
CA ALA A 232 7.42 -14.02 -2.48
C ALA A 232 6.21 -13.25 -1.93
N ASP A 233 5.49 -12.49 -2.78
CA ASP A 233 4.27 -11.78 -2.40
C ASP A 233 3.24 -12.69 -1.73
N ASN A 234 3.14 -13.94 -2.17
CA ASN A 234 2.21 -14.90 -1.58
C ASN A 234 2.61 -15.34 -0.18
N TRP A 235 3.83 -15.09 0.28
CA TRP A 235 4.33 -15.54 1.57
C TRP A 235 4.32 -14.45 2.64
N GLY A 236 3.87 -13.23 2.31
CA GLY A 236 3.85 -12.11 3.27
C GLY A 236 5.24 -11.60 3.65
N SER A 237 6.30 -12.07 2.99
CA SER A 237 7.70 -11.74 3.25
C SER A 237 8.43 -11.32 1.97
N CYS A 238 9.70 -10.94 2.08
CA CYS A 238 10.54 -10.53 0.94
C CYS A 238 10.97 -11.69 0.03
N THR A 239 10.82 -12.92 0.49
CA THR A 239 11.42 -14.10 -0.15
C THR A 239 10.43 -15.27 -0.20
N VAL A 240 10.77 -16.27 -1.00
CA VAL A 240 10.11 -17.58 -0.94
C VAL A 240 10.74 -18.36 0.23
N PRO A 241 9.97 -19.09 1.05
CA PRO A 241 10.49 -19.84 2.17
C PRO A 241 11.61 -20.80 1.78
N THR A 242 12.48 -21.03 2.74
CA THR A 242 13.59 -21.98 2.69
C THR A 242 13.56 -22.88 3.91
N CYS A 243 14.54 -23.77 4.05
CA CYS A 243 14.67 -24.65 5.22
C CYS A 243 14.95 -23.93 6.56
N SER A 244 15.06 -22.59 6.60
CA SER A 244 15.10 -21.81 7.84
C SER A 244 13.75 -21.27 8.29
N ASP A 245 12.73 -21.34 7.44
CA ASP A 245 11.53 -20.53 7.60
C ASP A 245 10.32 -21.39 8.00
N ASP A 246 9.67 -21.03 9.10
CA ASP A 246 8.40 -21.64 9.49
C ASP A 246 7.26 -20.95 8.76
N VAL A 247 6.40 -21.75 8.13
CA VAL A 247 5.31 -21.25 7.31
C VAL A 247 3.94 -21.68 7.82
N VAL A 248 2.97 -20.80 7.62
CA VAL A 248 1.56 -21.07 7.92
C VAL A 248 0.72 -20.89 6.66
N ILE A 249 -0.08 -21.90 6.31
CA ILE A 249 -1.11 -21.81 5.28
C ILE A 249 -2.45 -21.65 5.98
N PRO A 250 -3.02 -20.42 6.05
CA PRO A 250 -4.21 -20.15 6.82
C PRO A 250 -5.49 -20.57 6.08
N ALA A 251 -6.57 -20.76 6.84
CA ALA A 251 -7.88 -21.01 6.26
C ALA A 251 -8.51 -19.74 5.65
N GLY A 252 -9.59 -19.90 4.88
CA GLY A 252 -10.43 -18.79 4.41
C GLY A 252 -9.91 -18.06 3.16
N LEU A 253 -8.83 -18.54 2.55
CA LEU A 253 -8.30 -17.97 1.32
C LEU A 253 -8.95 -18.57 0.06
N THR A 254 -8.93 -17.81 -1.03
CA THR A 254 -9.39 -18.27 -2.35
C THR A 254 -8.28 -19.00 -3.11
N ASN A 255 -7.05 -18.47 -3.08
CA ASN A 255 -5.90 -19.06 -3.76
C ASN A 255 -4.96 -19.71 -2.75
N TYR A 256 -4.75 -21.01 -2.91
CA TYR A 256 -3.86 -21.81 -2.09
C TYR A 256 -2.57 -22.16 -2.83
N PRO A 257 -1.46 -22.45 -2.12
CA PRO A 257 -0.18 -22.75 -2.74
C PRO A 257 -0.26 -23.97 -3.67
N ILE A 258 0.25 -23.78 -4.88
CA ILE A 258 0.53 -24.81 -5.85
C ILE A 258 2.04 -24.77 -6.13
N LEU A 259 2.73 -25.86 -5.78
CA LEU A 259 4.09 -26.09 -6.24
C LEU A 259 4.02 -26.65 -7.67
N ALA A 260 4.58 -25.93 -8.64
CA ALA A 260 4.49 -26.27 -10.06
C ALA A 260 5.17 -27.60 -10.41
N SER A 261 4.83 -28.19 -11.56
CA SER A 261 5.41 -29.48 -11.98
C SER A 261 6.94 -29.40 -12.04
N ASN A 262 7.61 -30.41 -11.50
CA ASN A 262 9.08 -30.50 -11.39
C ASN A 262 9.77 -29.36 -10.61
N ALA A 263 9.03 -28.55 -9.86
CA ALA A 263 9.60 -27.53 -8.99
C ALA A 263 9.96 -28.10 -7.61
N THR A 264 10.98 -27.52 -6.98
CA THR A 264 11.33 -27.81 -5.58
C THR A 264 10.96 -26.60 -4.72
N GLY A 265 10.23 -26.84 -3.64
CA GLY A 265 9.96 -25.86 -2.58
C GLY A 265 10.54 -26.35 -1.27
N ALA A 266 10.98 -25.44 -0.41
CA ALA A 266 11.56 -25.79 0.89
C ALA A 266 10.92 -24.97 2.01
N VAL A 267 10.81 -25.57 3.19
CA VAL A 267 10.36 -24.92 4.44
C VAL A 267 11.14 -25.52 5.60
N ARG A 268 11.29 -24.77 6.71
CA ARG A 268 11.66 -25.39 7.99
C ARG A 268 10.47 -26.21 8.47
N SER A 269 9.44 -25.55 9.00
CA SER A 269 8.21 -26.20 9.44
C SER A 269 7.02 -25.67 8.67
N MET A 270 5.99 -26.50 8.44
CA MET A 270 4.76 -26.08 7.78
C MET A 270 3.55 -26.45 8.61
N THR A 271 2.70 -25.46 8.87
CA THR A 271 1.35 -25.66 9.40
C THR A 271 0.31 -25.41 8.31
N ILE A 272 -0.46 -26.42 7.95
CA ILE A 272 -1.63 -26.30 7.07
C ILE A 272 -2.88 -26.31 7.96
N GLN A 273 -3.56 -25.17 8.06
CA GLN A 273 -4.75 -25.06 8.91
C GLN A 273 -5.96 -25.81 8.35
N SER A 274 -6.94 -26.11 9.20
CA SER A 274 -8.20 -26.74 8.77
C SER A 274 -8.92 -25.89 7.73
N GLY A 275 -9.30 -26.51 6.61
CA GLY A 275 -9.89 -25.83 5.45
C GLY A 275 -8.89 -25.20 4.47
N ALA A 276 -7.60 -25.14 4.83
CA ALA A 276 -6.53 -24.74 3.94
C ALA A 276 -6.10 -25.89 3.00
N LYS A 277 -5.48 -25.53 1.87
CA LYS A 277 -5.03 -26.49 0.85
C LYS A 277 -3.58 -26.23 0.46
N VAL A 278 -2.85 -27.26 0.06
CA VAL A 278 -1.57 -27.19 -0.65
C VAL A 278 -1.60 -28.25 -1.74
N THR A 279 -1.16 -27.91 -2.96
CA THR A 279 -1.08 -28.86 -4.08
C THR A 279 0.35 -28.97 -4.60
N LEU A 280 0.85 -30.19 -4.69
CA LEU A 280 2.14 -30.53 -5.29
C LEU A 280 1.87 -31.14 -6.68
N ASN A 281 2.23 -30.43 -7.75
CA ASN A 281 2.05 -30.92 -9.12
C ASN A 281 3.07 -32.00 -9.47
N SER A 282 2.88 -32.64 -10.64
CA SER A 282 3.64 -33.83 -11.00
C SER A 282 5.16 -33.59 -10.94
N GLY A 283 5.88 -34.51 -10.30
CA GLY A 283 7.35 -34.43 -10.19
C GLY A 283 7.89 -33.32 -9.29
N SER A 284 7.03 -32.54 -8.63
CA SER A 284 7.48 -31.54 -7.66
C SER A 284 8.00 -32.17 -6.38
N GLU A 285 8.85 -31.45 -5.66
CA GLU A 285 9.40 -31.86 -4.36
C GLU A 285 9.18 -30.77 -3.31
N LEU A 286 8.50 -31.11 -2.22
CA LEU A 286 8.45 -30.28 -1.02
C LEU A 286 9.47 -30.81 0.02
N GLN A 287 10.51 -30.03 0.27
CA GLN A 287 11.50 -30.31 1.31
C GLN A 287 11.04 -29.71 2.65
N VAL A 288 10.95 -30.53 3.69
CA VAL A 288 10.57 -30.12 5.05
C VAL A 288 11.72 -30.42 6.00
N CYS A 289 12.37 -29.38 6.50
CA CYS A 289 13.54 -29.49 7.38
C CYS A 289 13.20 -29.58 8.88
N GLY A 290 11.93 -29.46 9.23
CA GLY A 290 11.38 -29.57 10.58
C GLY A 290 10.03 -30.29 10.55
N ASP A 291 9.01 -29.69 11.13
CA ASP A 291 7.71 -30.34 11.32
C ASP A 291 6.72 -30.04 10.19
N LEU A 292 5.93 -31.04 9.80
CA LEU A 292 4.75 -30.87 8.95
C LEU A 292 3.48 -31.16 9.77
N LEU A 293 2.77 -30.11 10.16
CA LEU A 293 1.48 -30.19 10.83
C LEU A 293 0.35 -29.92 9.82
N ASN A 294 -0.34 -30.97 9.38
CA ASN A 294 -1.43 -30.84 8.42
C ASN A 294 -2.80 -31.11 9.06
N SER A 295 -3.59 -30.05 9.25
CA SER A 295 -5.01 -30.12 9.62
C SER A 295 -5.94 -29.83 8.44
N GLY A 296 -5.39 -29.50 7.27
CA GLY A 296 -6.12 -29.17 6.04
C GLY A 296 -6.00 -30.26 4.98
N THR A 297 -5.81 -29.86 3.72
CA THR A 297 -5.61 -30.78 2.59
C THR A 297 -4.24 -30.58 1.96
N LEU A 298 -3.47 -31.66 1.84
CA LEU A 298 -2.23 -31.71 1.08
C LEU A 298 -2.43 -32.70 -0.07
N THR A 299 -2.44 -32.20 -1.31
CA THR A 299 -2.66 -33.00 -2.52
C THR A 299 -1.36 -33.21 -3.26
N THR A 300 -0.99 -34.46 -3.50
CA THR A 300 0.21 -34.84 -4.28
C THR A 300 -0.20 -35.50 -5.59
N ASN A 301 0.19 -34.90 -6.73
CA ASN A 301 -0.03 -35.47 -8.06
C ASN A 301 1.07 -36.49 -8.41
N SER A 302 0.93 -37.18 -9.56
CA SER A 302 1.84 -38.26 -9.99
C SER A 302 3.31 -37.87 -9.81
N THR A 303 4.11 -38.73 -9.18
CA THR A 303 5.56 -38.54 -8.93
C THR A 303 5.95 -37.32 -8.09
N ALA A 304 5.00 -36.58 -7.51
CA ALA A 304 5.33 -35.55 -6.52
C ALA A 304 5.83 -36.18 -5.22
N THR A 305 6.77 -35.52 -4.54
CA THR A 305 7.40 -36.03 -3.31
C THR A 305 7.35 -34.99 -2.19
N ILE A 306 7.30 -35.48 -0.97
CA ILE A 306 7.55 -34.71 0.24
C ILE A 306 8.78 -35.35 0.88
N THR A 307 9.86 -34.60 0.96
CA THR A 307 11.13 -35.07 1.52
C THR A 307 11.28 -34.48 2.92
N MET A 308 11.14 -35.32 3.94
CA MET A 308 11.46 -34.94 5.31
C MET A 308 12.98 -34.96 5.45
N MET A 309 13.61 -33.79 5.38
CA MET A 309 15.06 -33.63 5.42
C MET A 309 15.63 -33.86 6.82
N GLY A 310 14.81 -33.65 7.85
CA GLY A 310 15.23 -33.66 9.25
C GLY A 310 16.05 -32.43 9.62
N THR A 311 16.31 -32.27 10.91
CA THR A 311 17.21 -31.25 11.44
C THR A 311 18.63 -31.81 11.47
N THR A 312 19.57 -31.22 10.73
CA THR A 312 21.00 -31.46 10.99
C THR A 312 21.44 -30.76 12.27
#